data_AF-F4WHY9-F1
#
_entry.id   AF-F4WHY9-F1
#
_cell.length_a   1.000
_cell.length_b   1.000
_cell.length_c   1.000
_cell.angle_alpha   90.00
_cell.angle_beta   90.00
_cell.angle_gamma   90.00
#
_symmetry.space_group_name_H-M   'P 1'
#
loop_
_entity.id
_entity.type
_entity.pdbx_description
1 polymer ?
#
loop_
_entity_poly.entity_id
_entity_poly.type
_entity_poly.pdbx_seq_one_letter_code
_entity_poly.pdbx_strand_id
1 'polypeptide(L)'
;MRVAVVGAGVIGVSSAFAVKSVFPSYDVKIFADAFSPDTTGDGSAGLWTPFLLDDTPAEDITIHNVVIGGTHQEGDFDRSVREKDSKHIYDGCCRIMPSLKGSEIIRAWVGLRPGRPRVRLECESLSSSMGKEFKVIHNYGHGGSGVTLCWGCAMDVVEMIKNLKVPELNSKL
;
A
#
# COMPACT_ATOMS: atom_id res chain seq x y z
N MET A 1 1.28 -24.34 -6.23
CA MET A 1 2.57 -23.63 -5.98
C MET A 1 2.53 -22.99 -4.59
N ARG A 2 3.69 -22.78 -3.94
CA ARG A 2 3.78 -22.00 -2.70
C ARG A 2 4.25 -20.58 -3.02
N VAL A 3 3.56 -19.57 -2.50
CA VAL A 3 3.87 -18.15 -2.69
C VAL A 3 4.00 -17.49 -1.33
N ALA A 4 5.16 -16.90 -1.06
CA ALA A 4 5.38 -16.07 0.12
C ALA A 4 5.33 -14.60 -0.29
N VAL A 5 4.47 -13.82 0.37
CA VAL A 5 4.36 -12.38 0.18
C VAL A 5 4.98 -11.70 1.40
N VAL A 6 5.92 -10.79 1.18
CA VAL A 6 6.61 -10.06 2.26
C VAL A 6 6.02 -8.64 2.35
N GLY A 7 5.46 -8.31 3.50
CA GLY A 7 4.79 -7.05 3.80
C GLY A 7 3.27 -7.17 3.81
N ALA A 8 2.64 -6.66 4.89
CA ALA A 8 1.19 -6.64 5.09
C ALA A 8 0.56 -5.26 4.83
N GLY A 9 1.28 -4.34 4.17
CA GLY A 9 0.68 -3.09 3.68
C GLY A 9 -0.21 -3.33 2.45
N VAL A 10 -0.89 -2.27 2.00
CA VAL A 10 -1.87 -2.32 0.89
C VAL A 10 -1.38 -3.08 -0.35
N ILE A 11 -0.12 -2.90 -0.72
CA ILE A 11 0.50 -3.56 -1.89
C ILE A 11 0.67 -5.06 -1.69
N GLY A 12 1.11 -5.48 -0.50
CA GLY A 12 1.32 -6.89 -0.19
C GLY A 12 0.00 -7.63 -0.08
N VAL A 13 -0.98 -7.04 0.63
CA VAL A 13 -2.32 -7.62 0.79
C VAL A 13 -3.05 -7.71 -0.55
N SER A 14 -3.02 -6.66 -1.39
CA SER A 14 -3.66 -6.71 -2.72
C SER A 14 -3.02 -7.76 -3.62
N SER A 15 -1.68 -7.87 -3.60
CA SER A 15 -0.95 -8.89 -4.37
C SER A 15 -1.31 -10.31 -3.89
N ALA A 16 -1.32 -10.55 -2.58
CA ALA A 16 -1.68 -11.85 -2.01
C ALA A 16 -3.12 -12.24 -2.40
N PHE A 17 -4.06 -11.29 -2.29
CA PHE A 17 -5.45 -11.50 -2.65
C PHE A 17 -5.64 -11.77 -4.15
N ALA A 18 -5.01 -10.98 -5.02
CA ALA A 18 -5.08 -11.17 -6.47
C ALA A 18 -4.52 -12.55 -6.88
N VAL A 19 -3.35 -12.92 -6.35
CA VAL A 19 -2.75 -14.23 -6.61
C VAL A 19 -3.64 -15.36 -6.12
N LYS A 20 -4.20 -15.27 -4.91
CA LYS A 20 -5.09 -16.31 -4.37
C LYS A 20 -6.40 -16.42 -5.16
N SER A 21 -6.92 -15.29 -5.62
CA SER A 21 -8.15 -15.23 -6.43
C SER A 21 -7.96 -15.88 -7.80
N VAL A 22 -6.84 -15.60 -8.48
CA VAL A 22 -6.55 -16.15 -9.81
C VAL A 22 -6.03 -17.59 -9.74
N PHE A 23 -5.31 -17.96 -8.68
CA PHE A 23 -4.77 -19.30 -8.47
C PHE A 23 -5.27 -19.91 -7.14
N PRO A 24 -6.53 -20.39 -7.08
CA PRO A 24 -7.11 -20.91 -5.84
C PRO A 24 -6.34 -22.08 -5.22
N SER A 25 -5.65 -22.88 -6.05
CA SER A 25 -4.83 -24.02 -5.61
C SER A 25 -3.47 -23.62 -5.03
N TYR A 26 -3.08 -22.35 -5.10
CA TYR A 26 -1.80 -21.91 -4.54
C TYR A 26 -1.90 -21.71 -3.02
N ASP A 27 -0.85 -22.10 -2.32
CA ASP A 27 -0.65 -21.82 -0.90
C ASP A 27 0.05 -20.46 -0.78
N VAL A 28 -0.73 -19.43 -0.43
CA VAL A 28 -0.28 -18.03 -0.34
C VAL A 28 -0.16 -17.66 1.14
N LYS A 29 1.03 -17.22 1.56
CA LYS A 29 1.27 -16.79 2.95
C LYS A 29 1.89 -15.39 2.99
N ILE A 30 1.34 -14.53 3.84
CA ILE A 30 1.87 -13.19 4.09
C ILE A 30 2.79 -13.26 5.31
N PHE A 31 4.00 -12.73 5.16
CA PHE A 31 4.97 -12.53 6.23
C PHE A 31 5.17 -11.04 6.42
N ALA A 32 4.98 -10.56 7.64
CA ALA A 32 5.18 -9.16 7.98
C ALA A 32 5.60 -9.05 9.44
N ASP A 33 6.34 -7.99 9.76
CA ASP A 33 6.70 -7.63 11.14
C ASP A 33 5.48 -7.12 11.91
N ALA A 34 4.63 -6.34 11.25
CA ALA A 34 3.37 -5.84 11.76
C ALA A 34 2.25 -6.01 10.71
N PHE A 35 1.02 -6.09 11.18
CA PHE A 35 -0.20 -6.12 10.37
C PHE A 35 -1.04 -4.89 10.68
N SER A 36 -2.00 -4.55 9.82
CA SER A 36 -2.93 -3.46 10.12
C SER A 36 -3.63 -3.68 11.46
N PRO A 37 -3.75 -2.65 12.32
CA PRO A 37 -3.54 -1.22 12.04
C PRO A 37 -2.12 -0.68 12.35
N ASP A 38 -1.13 -1.55 12.54
CA ASP A 38 0.21 -1.18 13.06
C ASP A 38 1.30 -1.10 11.97
N THR A 39 0.94 -1.12 10.69
CA THR A 39 1.91 -0.96 9.61
C THR A 39 2.33 0.52 9.47
N THR A 40 3.52 0.77 8.93
CA THR A 40 3.94 2.13 8.54
C THR A 40 3.03 2.74 7.46
N GLY A 41 2.33 1.89 6.70
CA GLY A 41 1.33 2.27 5.72
C GLY A 41 0.04 2.80 6.34
N ASP A 42 -0.38 2.30 7.51
CA ASP A 42 -1.61 2.74 8.17
C ASP A 42 -1.52 4.20 8.63
N GLY A 43 -0.32 4.66 9.02
CA GLY A 43 -0.05 6.07 9.28
C GLY A 43 0.16 6.90 8.01
N SER A 44 0.49 6.26 6.88
CA SER A 44 0.73 6.94 5.61
C SER A 44 -0.60 7.29 4.98
N ALA A 45 -1.18 8.41 5.44
CA ALA A 45 -2.46 8.90 4.95
C ALA A 45 -2.55 8.80 3.42
N GLY A 46 -3.43 7.91 2.95
CA GLY A 46 -3.86 7.82 1.56
C GLY A 46 -5.16 8.61 1.44
N LEU A 47 -5.16 9.64 0.61
CA LEU A 47 -6.41 10.31 0.28
C LEU A 47 -7.13 9.46 -0.76
N TRP A 48 -8.07 8.64 -0.31
CA TRP A 48 -9.10 8.09 -1.18
C TRP A 48 -10.36 8.90 -0.95
N THR A 49 -10.56 9.90 -1.79
CA THR A 49 -11.87 10.53 -1.91
C THR A 49 -12.68 9.68 -2.89
N PRO A 50 -13.80 9.05 -2.49
CA PRO A 50 -14.82 8.75 -3.47
C PRO A 50 -15.19 10.10 -4.10
N PHE A 51 -14.76 10.33 -5.34
CA PHE A 51 -15.38 11.36 -6.13
C PHE A 51 -16.84 10.93 -6.29
N LEU A 52 -17.76 11.89 -6.20
CA LEU A 52 -19.15 11.65 -6.54
C LEU A 52 -19.17 11.17 -8.00
N LEU A 53 -19.26 9.86 -8.20
CA LEU A 53 -19.45 9.25 -9.51
C LEU A 53 -20.95 9.29 -9.74
N ASP A 54 -21.37 10.11 -10.72
CA ASP A 54 -22.74 10.45 -11.13
C ASP A 54 -23.87 9.97 -10.19
N ASP A 55 -24.14 8.66 -10.17
CA ASP A 55 -25.29 8.07 -9.48
C ASP A 55 -25.04 7.71 -7.99
N THR A 56 -23.89 8.06 -7.40
CA THR A 56 -23.59 7.70 -6.00
C THR A 56 -24.47 8.52 -5.05
N PRO A 57 -25.35 7.88 -4.25
CA PRO A 57 -26.18 8.60 -3.28
C PRO A 57 -25.32 9.39 -2.30
N ALA A 58 -25.68 10.66 -2.04
CA ALA A 58 -24.93 11.51 -1.13
C ALA A 58 -24.86 10.95 0.32
N GLU A 59 -25.84 10.14 0.70
CA GLU A 59 -25.87 9.38 1.97
C GLU A 59 -24.79 8.29 2.06
N ASP A 60 -24.37 7.74 0.93
CA ASP A 60 -23.25 6.79 0.85
C ASP A 60 -21.88 7.51 0.94
N ILE A 61 -21.88 8.85 0.86
CA ILE A 61 -20.70 9.73 1.00
C ILE A 61 -20.76 10.41 2.38
N THR A 62 -20.99 9.65 3.44
CA THR A 62 -21.00 10.16 4.81
C THR A 62 -19.58 10.24 5.38
N ILE A 63 -18.88 11.32 5.06
CA ILE A 63 -17.60 11.68 5.69
C ILE A 63 -17.89 12.49 6.97
N HIS A 64 -18.01 11.81 8.11
CA HIS A 64 -18.15 12.48 9.41
C HIS A 64 -16.87 13.26 9.81
N ASN A 65 -15.73 12.93 9.19
CA ASN A 65 -14.43 13.48 9.53
C ASN A 65 -13.68 13.88 8.26
N VAL A 66 -12.85 14.93 8.37
CA VAL A 66 -11.97 15.37 7.29
C VAL A 66 -10.52 15.09 7.68
N VAL A 67 -9.74 14.55 6.74
CA VAL A 67 -8.29 14.46 6.88
C VAL A 67 -7.67 15.66 6.20
N ILE A 68 -6.92 16.46 6.97
CA ILE A 68 -6.09 17.54 6.44
C ILE A 68 -4.63 17.11 6.43
N GLY A 69 -3.90 17.55 5.40
CA GLY A 69 -2.50 17.26 5.22
C GLY A 69 -1.84 18.29 4.29
N GLY A 70 -0.53 18.23 4.08
CA GLY A 70 0.40 17.29 4.71
C GLY A 70 1.83 17.80 4.62
N THR A 71 2.77 17.00 5.10
CA THR A 71 4.20 17.20 4.91
C THR A 71 4.78 16.16 3.96
N HIS A 72 5.89 16.53 3.31
CA HIS A 72 6.74 15.63 2.55
C HIS A 72 8.20 15.94 2.94
N GLN A 73 8.76 15.12 3.83
CA GLN A 73 10.10 15.30 4.39
C GLN A 73 10.96 14.09 4.02
N GLU A 74 11.80 14.22 2.99
CA GLU A 74 12.69 13.14 2.56
C GLU A 74 13.78 12.86 3.60
N GLY A 75 14.08 11.59 3.85
CA GLY A 75 15.11 11.17 4.80
C GLY A 75 14.72 11.31 6.28
N ASP A 76 13.50 11.75 6.56
CA ASP A 76 12.98 11.89 7.92
C ASP A 76 12.15 10.65 8.31
N PHE A 77 12.67 9.89 9.28
CA PHE A 77 12.06 8.66 9.77
C PHE A 77 11.39 8.82 11.13
N ASP A 78 11.36 10.04 11.68
CA ASP A 78 10.70 10.31 12.96
C ASP A 78 9.18 10.27 12.78
N ARG A 79 8.54 9.37 13.55
CA ARG A 79 7.08 9.15 13.55
C ARG A 79 6.37 9.94 14.66
N SER A 80 7.08 10.81 15.37
CA SER A 80 6.49 11.69 16.38
C SER A 80 5.74 12.86 15.71
N VAL A 81 4.58 13.19 16.26
CA VAL A 81 3.83 14.39 15.84
C VAL A 81 4.58 15.62 16.30
N ARG A 82 5.00 16.48 15.36
CA ARG A 82 5.68 17.74 15.64
C ARG A 82 4.69 18.90 15.59
N GLU A 83 4.65 19.69 16.66
CA GLU A 83 3.75 20.85 16.78
C GLU A 83 3.92 21.83 15.61
N LYS A 84 5.17 22.06 15.17
CA LYS A 84 5.47 22.90 14.01
C LYS A 84 4.78 22.42 12.74
N ASP A 85 4.79 21.11 12.49
CA ASP A 85 4.21 20.51 11.28
C ASP A 85 2.68 20.49 11.37
N SER A 86 2.12 20.18 12.54
CA SER A 86 0.67 20.27 12.78
C SER A 86 0.13 21.69 12.58
N LYS A 87 0.83 22.70 13.11
CA LYS A 87 0.47 24.11 12.92
C LYS A 87 0.58 24.54 11.46
N HIS A 88 1.65 24.13 10.79
CA HIS A 88 1.84 24.40 9.36
C HIS A 88 0.69 23.85 8.50
N ILE A 89 0.30 22.60 8.73
CA ILE A 89 -0.83 21.95 8.02
C ILE A 89 -2.14 22.68 8.33
N TYR A 90 -2.48 22.86 9.61
CA TYR A 90 -3.75 23.45 10.02
C TYR A 90 -3.91 24.89 9.52
N ASP A 91 -2.89 25.74 9.74
CA ASP A 91 -2.91 27.13 9.27
C ASP A 91 -2.96 27.19 7.74
N GLY A 92 -2.27 26.29 7.05
CA GLY A 92 -2.29 26.16 5.59
C GLY A 92 -3.67 25.80 5.05
N CYS A 93 -4.27 24.73 5.57
CA CYS A 93 -5.60 24.29 5.18
C CYS A 93 -6.67 25.34 5.53
N CYS A 94 -6.59 26.01 6.68
CA CYS A 94 -7.52 27.09 7.05
C CYS A 94 -7.41 28.34 6.18
N ARG A 95 -6.25 28.58 5.54
CA ARG A 95 -6.11 29.65 4.53
C ARG A 95 -6.83 29.29 3.23
N ILE A 96 -6.82 28.02 2.85
CA ILE A 96 -7.45 27.52 1.61
C ILE A 96 -8.95 27.34 1.80
N MET A 97 -9.34 26.72 2.92
CA MET A 97 -10.73 26.44 3.29
C MET A 97 -11.04 27.04 4.67
N PRO A 98 -11.49 28.32 4.71
CA PRO A 98 -11.72 29.03 5.98
C PRO A 98 -12.74 28.37 6.92
N SER A 99 -13.66 27.55 6.38
CA SER A 99 -14.65 26.83 7.19
C SER A 99 -14.05 25.76 8.11
N LEU A 100 -12.78 25.39 7.90
CA LEU A 100 -12.05 24.49 8.80
C LEU A 100 -11.66 25.16 10.13
N LYS A 101 -11.73 26.50 10.20
CA LYS A 101 -11.38 27.22 11.43
C LYS A 101 -12.35 26.89 12.54
N GLY A 102 -11.82 26.46 13.68
CA GLY A 102 -12.62 26.11 14.85
C GLY A 102 -13.20 24.70 14.78
N SER A 103 -12.90 23.92 13.74
CA SER A 103 -13.20 22.49 13.71
C SER A 103 -12.42 21.76 14.82
N GLU A 104 -13.06 20.75 15.42
CA GLU A 104 -12.43 19.90 16.42
C GLU A 104 -11.33 19.04 15.80
N ILE A 105 -10.15 19.02 16.43
CA ILE A 105 -9.05 18.14 16.04
C ILE A 105 -9.22 16.81 16.77
N ILE A 106 -9.66 15.78 16.04
CA ILE A 106 -9.91 14.44 16.59
C ILE A 106 -8.60 13.70 16.87
N ARG A 107 -7.64 13.77 15.95
CA ARG A 107 -6.33 13.11 16.07
C ARG A 107 -5.29 13.72 15.12
N ALA A 108 -4.01 13.57 15.48
CA ALA A 108 -2.87 13.82 14.62
C ALA A 108 -1.99 12.57 14.55
N TRP A 109 -1.40 12.29 13.39
CA TRP A 109 -0.55 11.12 13.19
C TRP A 109 0.50 11.37 12.11
N VAL A 110 1.54 10.53 12.08
CA VAL A 110 2.64 10.58 11.12
C VAL A 110 2.81 9.20 10.48
N GLY A 111 3.08 9.17 9.18
CA GLY A 111 3.33 7.95 8.41
C GLY A 111 4.53 8.06 7.50
N LEU A 112 5.18 6.93 7.23
CA LEU A 112 6.35 6.84 6.37
C LEU A 112 5.98 6.28 5.01
N ARG A 113 6.06 7.12 3.97
CA ARG A 113 5.79 6.70 2.59
C ARG A 113 6.99 5.95 2.03
N PRO A 114 6.82 4.75 1.44
CA PRO A 114 7.91 4.00 0.83
C PRO A 114 8.26 4.58 -0.54
N GLY A 115 8.83 5.79 -0.55
CA GLY A 115 9.17 6.53 -1.76
C GLY A 115 10.37 5.94 -2.50
N ARG A 116 10.28 5.91 -3.84
CA ARG A 116 11.40 5.62 -4.75
C ARG A 116 11.28 6.51 -5.98
N PRO A 117 12.38 6.77 -6.71
CA PRO A 117 12.31 7.45 -8.00
C PRO A 117 11.41 6.73 -9.01
N ARG A 118 11.32 5.39 -8.91
CA ARG A 118 10.42 4.53 -9.70
C ARG A 118 9.95 3.36 -8.84
N VAL A 119 8.68 2.96 -9.03
CA VAL A 119 8.16 1.68 -8.52
C VAL A 119 9.04 0.56 -9.06
N ARG A 120 9.42 -0.40 -8.20
CA ARG A 120 10.09 -1.62 -8.64
C ARG A 120 9.06 -2.72 -8.69
N LEU A 121 8.71 -3.07 -9.92
CA LEU A 121 7.79 -4.13 -10.29
C LEU A 121 8.46 -5.00 -11.35
N GLU A 122 9.13 -6.06 -10.91
CA GLU A 122 9.93 -6.92 -11.78
C GLU A 122 10.15 -8.30 -11.16
N CYS A 123 10.40 -9.31 -11.99
CA CYS A 123 10.75 -10.65 -11.55
C CYS A 123 12.27 -10.88 -11.63
N GLU A 124 12.85 -11.37 -10.53
CA GLU A 124 14.25 -11.74 -10.39
C GLU A 124 14.38 -13.23 -10.06
N SER A 125 15.45 -13.87 -10.51
CA SER A 125 15.78 -15.26 -10.14
C SER A 125 16.90 -15.23 -9.13
N LEU A 126 16.69 -15.81 -7.96
CA LEU A 126 17.67 -15.86 -6.89
C LEU A 126 17.96 -17.30 -6.50
N SER A 127 19.16 -17.51 -5.94
CA SER A 127 19.58 -18.79 -5.39
C SER A 127 19.79 -18.66 -3.90
N SER A 128 19.23 -19.59 -3.12
CA SER A 128 19.51 -19.69 -1.68
C SER A 128 20.97 -20.09 -1.44
N SER A 129 21.45 -19.90 -0.21
CA SER A 129 22.78 -20.38 0.23
C SER A 129 22.98 -21.89 0.05
N MET A 130 21.88 -22.66 -0.05
CA MET A 130 21.89 -24.10 -0.32
C MET A 130 21.75 -24.44 -1.81
N GLY A 131 21.88 -23.48 -2.72
CA GLY A 131 21.83 -23.69 -4.17
C GLY A 131 20.43 -23.86 -4.77
N LYS A 132 19.36 -23.80 -3.97
CA LYS A 132 17.99 -23.86 -4.48
C LYS A 132 17.60 -22.54 -5.14
N GLU A 133 17.21 -22.60 -6.41
CA GLU A 133 16.66 -21.46 -7.16
C GLU A 133 15.20 -21.16 -6.78
N PHE A 134 14.86 -19.88 -6.77
CA PHE A 134 13.49 -19.38 -6.57
C PHE A 134 13.29 -18.04 -7.30
N LYS A 135 12.02 -17.68 -7.51
CA LYS A 135 11.62 -16.42 -8.14
C LYS A 135 11.23 -15.41 -7.07
N VAL A 136 11.68 -14.17 -7.23
CA VAL A 136 11.26 -13.03 -6.42
C VAL A 136 10.58 -12.04 -7.36
N ILE A 137 9.33 -11.70 -7.07
CA ILE A 137 8.65 -10.60 -7.74
C ILE A 137 8.69 -9.42 -6.79
N HIS A 138 9.46 -8.40 -7.15
CA HIS A 138 9.50 -7.14 -6.43
C HIS A 138 8.22 -6.38 -6.73
N ASN A 139 7.56 -5.84 -5.70
CA ASN A 139 6.39 -4.96 -5.86
C ASN A 139 6.41 -3.92 -4.73
N TYR A 140 7.24 -2.89 -4.84
CA TYR A 140 7.40 -1.87 -3.79
C TYR A 140 7.89 -0.52 -4.34
N GLY A 141 7.86 0.52 -3.49
CA GLY A 141 8.32 1.86 -3.87
C GLY A 141 7.22 2.81 -4.36
N HIS A 142 5.98 2.60 -3.91
CA HIS A 142 4.80 3.34 -4.41
C HIS A 142 4.64 4.74 -3.81
N GLY A 143 5.50 5.16 -2.88
CA GLY A 143 5.39 6.47 -2.24
C GLY A 143 4.00 6.73 -1.66
N GLY A 144 3.39 7.85 -2.04
CA GLY A 144 2.03 8.23 -1.63
C GLY A 144 0.90 7.59 -2.46
N SER A 145 1.22 6.82 -3.49
CA SER A 145 0.25 6.30 -4.47
C SER A 145 -0.12 4.83 -4.24
N GLY A 146 0.16 4.31 -3.05
CA GLY A 146 -0.04 2.89 -2.73
C GLY A 146 -1.47 2.41 -2.99
N VAL A 147 -2.46 3.11 -2.44
CA VAL A 147 -3.89 2.77 -2.63
C VAL A 147 -4.31 2.91 -4.10
N THR A 148 -3.87 3.97 -4.78
CA THR A 148 -4.21 4.23 -6.18
C THR A 148 -3.69 3.14 -7.12
N LEU A 149 -2.49 2.61 -6.87
CA LEU A 149 -1.81 1.68 -7.77
C LEU A 149 -1.92 0.21 -7.34
N CYS A 150 -2.38 -0.08 -6.13
CA CYS A 150 -2.26 -1.42 -5.54
C CYS A 150 -2.91 -2.52 -6.36
N TRP A 151 -4.05 -2.25 -7.01
CA TRP A 151 -4.77 -3.27 -7.78
C TRP A 151 -4.11 -3.53 -9.13
N GLY A 152 -3.74 -2.47 -9.85
CA GLY A 152 -3.02 -2.59 -11.13
C GLY A 152 -1.71 -3.35 -10.96
N CYS A 153 -0.88 -2.95 -9.99
CA CYS A 153 0.38 -3.63 -9.71
C CYS A 153 0.18 -5.08 -9.23
N ALA A 154 -0.90 -5.38 -8.49
CA ALA A 154 -1.21 -6.76 -8.10
C ALA A 154 -1.56 -7.64 -9.32
N MET A 155 -2.25 -7.09 -10.32
CA MET A 155 -2.55 -7.81 -11.57
C MET A 155 -1.30 -8.03 -12.43
N ASP A 156 -0.36 -7.08 -12.45
CA ASP A 156 0.94 -7.27 -13.10
C ASP A 156 1.74 -8.40 -12.42
N VAL A 157 1.71 -8.51 -11.09
CA VAL A 157 2.31 -9.64 -10.36
C VAL A 157 1.69 -10.96 -10.80
N VAL A 158 0.36 -11.03 -10.90
CA VAL A 158 -0.35 -12.22 -11.40
C VAL A 158 0.12 -12.58 -12.81
N GLU A 159 0.26 -11.59 -13.68
CA GLU A 159 0.71 -11.81 -15.06
C GLU A 159 2.15 -12.30 -15.12
N MET A 160 3.05 -11.75 -14.30
CA MET A 160 4.41 -12.29 -14.15
C MET A 160 4.41 -13.75 -13.70
N ILE A 161 3.53 -14.12 -12.76
CA ILE A 161 3.38 -15.50 -12.28
C ILE A 161 2.90 -16.44 -13.40
N LYS A 162 1.93 -16.03 -14.23
CA LYS A 162 1.48 -16.84 -15.38
C LYS A 162 2.62 -17.12 -16.35
N ASN A 163 3.49 -16.13 -16.55
CA ASN A 163 4.62 -16.21 -17.47
C ASN A 163 5.85 -16.92 -16.88
N LEU A 164 5.81 -17.32 -15.61
CA LEU A 164 6.80 -18.23 -15.07
C LEU A 164 6.65 -19.58 -15.79
N LYS A 165 7.68 -19.98 -16.55
CA LYS A 165 7.83 -21.36 -17.01
C LYS A 165 8.03 -22.25 -15.78
N VAL A 166 6.95 -22.62 -15.11
CA VAL A 166 6.98 -23.66 -14.08
C VAL A 166 7.11 -24.98 -14.85
N PRO A 167 8.16 -25.78 -14.62
CA PRO A 167 8.20 -27.13 -15.16
C PRO A 167 6.94 -27.84 -14.67
N GLU A 168 6.11 -28.36 -15.57
CA GLU A 168 5.04 -29.26 -15.19
C GLU A 168 5.64 -30.35 -14.31
N LEU A 169 5.22 -30.41 -13.05
CA LEU A 169 5.44 -31.59 -12.24
C LEU A 169 4.62 -32.67 -12.92
N ASN A 170 5.26 -33.44 -13.81
CA ASN A 170 4.74 -34.71 -14.29
C ASN A 170 4.41 -35.54 -13.05
N SER A 171 3.15 -35.52 -12.66
CA SER A 171 2.59 -36.44 -11.69
C SER A 171 2.71 -37.81 -12.32
N LYS A 172 3.80 -38.51 -12.02
CA LYS A 172 3.86 -39.96 -12.16
C LYS A 172 2.96 -40.55 -11.07
N LEU A 173 1.66 -40.50 -11.30
CA LEU A 173 0.68 -41.41 -10.74
C LEU A 173 0.24 -42.34 -11.86
#